data_AF-A0A3C0GDR5-F1
#
_entry.id   AF-A0A3C0GDR5-F1
#
_cell.length_a   1.000
_cell.length_b   1.000
_cell.length_c   1.000
_cell.angle_alpha   90.00
_cell.angle_beta   90.00
_cell.angle_gamma   90.00
#
_symmetry.space_group_name_H-M   'P 1'
#
loop_
_entity.id
_entity.type
_entity.pdbx_description
1 polymer ?
#
loop_
_entity_poly.entity_id
_entity_poly.type
_entity_poly.pdbx_seq_one_letter_code
_entity_poly.pdbx_strand_id
1 'polypeptide(L)'
;MYQPVYPQTDRTPHITADGTKFNIKQASRYRYVALSRNLLKRWGGQFDYGDYILLEGTPNKDGIYQVRDTMNPKFSNVVDILESTTVRPYRYDNVKLFKLNV
;
A
#
# COMPACT_ATOMS: atom_id res chain seq x y z
N MET A 1 -4.21 3.73 -6.25
CA MET A 1 -2.99 4.39 -5.75
C MET A 1 -3.42 5.46 -4.75
N TYR A 2 -2.61 5.71 -3.73
CA TYR A 2 -2.80 6.84 -2.83
C TYR A 2 -1.53 7.67 -2.75
N GLN A 3 -1.73 8.94 -2.41
CA GLN A 3 -0.67 9.92 -2.22
C GLN A 3 -0.69 10.38 -0.77
N PRO A 4 0.47 10.74 -0.19
CA PRO A 4 0.57 11.19 1.20
C PRO A 4 0.06 12.64 1.34
N VAL A 5 -1.23 12.83 1.10
CA VAL A 5 -1.92 14.11 1.16
C VAL A 5 -3.28 13.93 1.82
N TYR A 6 -3.65 14.86 2.69
CA TYR A 6 -5.04 14.97 3.12
C TYR A 6 -5.91 15.39 1.92
N PRO A 7 -7.08 14.76 1.66
CA PRO A 7 -7.81 13.80 2.49
C PRO A 7 -7.65 12.32 2.09
N GLN A 8 -6.66 11.97 1.24
CA GLN A 8 -6.40 10.56 0.91
C GLN A 8 -5.85 9.79 2.13
N THR A 9 -5.08 10.49 2.97
CA THR A 9 -4.62 10.03 4.28
C THR A 9 -5.35 10.76 5.41
N ASP A 10 -5.05 10.38 6.65
CA ASP A 10 -5.39 11.19 7.82
C ASP A 10 -4.53 12.48 7.89
N ARG A 11 -4.54 13.14 9.06
CA ARG A 11 -3.84 14.42 9.30
C ARG A 11 -2.32 14.26 9.45
N THR A 12 -1.79 13.04 9.36
CA THR A 12 -0.36 12.70 9.47
C THR A 12 0.13 11.93 8.23
N PRO A 13 0.10 12.53 7.03
CA PRO A 13 0.41 11.85 5.75
C PRO A 13 1.80 11.22 5.63
N HIS A 14 2.72 11.52 6.56
CA HIS A 14 4.10 11.06 6.58
C HIS A 14 4.31 9.88 7.56
N ILE A 15 3.23 9.35 8.13
CA ILE A 15 3.21 8.25 9.09
C ILE A 15 2.20 7.20 8.58
N THR A 16 2.64 5.96 8.39
CA THR A 16 1.76 4.84 7.97
C THR A 16 1.06 4.20 9.17
N ALA A 17 0.05 3.36 8.94
CA ALA A 17 -0.70 2.69 10.01
C ALA A 17 0.15 1.80 10.95
N ASP A 18 1.33 1.32 10.51
CA ASP A 18 2.29 0.61 11.37
C ASP A 18 3.22 1.55 12.18
N GLY A 19 3.10 2.87 12.02
CA GLY A 19 3.93 3.88 12.68
C GLY A 19 5.21 4.25 11.91
N THR A 20 5.46 3.67 10.74
CA THR A 20 6.64 4.00 9.92
C THR A 20 6.57 5.45 9.45
N LYS A 21 7.64 6.21 9.69
CA LYS A 21 7.81 7.58 9.19
C LYS A 21 8.58 7.56 7.86
N PHE A 22 8.18 8.40 6.91
CA PHE A 22 8.85 8.50 5.61
C PHE A 22 8.83 9.92 5.06
N ASN A 23 9.71 10.19 4.08
CA ASN A 23 9.74 11.46 3.38
C ASN A 23 8.71 11.46 2.22
N ILE A 24 7.65 12.25 2.36
CA ILE A 24 6.58 12.35 1.37
C ILE A 24 7.07 12.76 -0.03
N LYS A 25 8.17 13.52 -0.13
CA LYS A 25 8.76 13.94 -1.41
C LYS A 25 9.38 12.78 -2.20
N GLN A 26 9.58 11.63 -1.54
CA GLN A 26 10.17 10.42 -2.11
C GLN A 26 9.25 9.21 -1.99
N ALA A 27 7.94 9.42 -1.75
CA ALA A 27 6.96 8.39 -1.45
C ALA A 27 7.05 7.15 -2.37
N SER A 28 7.08 7.33 -3.71
CA SER A 28 7.16 6.20 -4.66
C SER A 28 8.43 5.33 -4.49
N ARG A 29 9.53 5.89 -3.98
CA ARG A 29 10.81 5.17 -3.81
C ARG A 29 10.77 4.15 -2.68
N TYR A 30 9.91 4.36 -1.69
CA TYR A 30 9.80 3.46 -0.54
C TYR A 30 9.10 2.14 -0.90
N ARG A 31 8.34 2.11 -2.02
CA ARG A 31 7.61 0.90 -2.46
C ARG A 31 6.70 0.36 -1.35
N TYR A 32 6.02 1.24 -0.64
CA TYR A 32 5.05 0.85 0.37
C TYR A 32 3.66 0.64 -0.22
N VAL A 33 2.89 -0.24 0.42
CA VAL A 33 1.48 -0.45 0.10
C VAL A 33 0.62 -0.40 1.36
N ALA A 34 -0.62 0.07 1.17
CA ALA A 34 -1.73 -0.13 2.09
C ALA A 34 -2.53 -1.35 1.65
N LEU A 35 -2.90 -2.22 2.58
CA LEU A 35 -3.81 -3.33 2.30
C LEU A 35 -5.19 -3.09 2.92
N SER A 36 -6.24 -3.60 2.28
CA SER A 36 -7.57 -3.67 2.92
C SER A 36 -7.52 -4.58 4.15
N ARG A 37 -8.34 -4.27 5.17
CA ARG A 37 -8.30 -4.96 6.47
C ARG A 37 -8.38 -6.47 6.35
N ASN A 38 -9.26 -6.97 5.50
CA ASN A 38 -9.48 -8.41 5.31
C ASN A 38 -8.28 -9.17 4.74
N LEU A 39 -7.27 -8.47 4.21
CA LEU A 39 -6.01 -9.07 3.77
C LEU A 39 -4.98 -9.15 4.91
N LEU A 40 -5.13 -8.34 5.96
CA LEU A 40 -4.19 -8.28 7.08
C LEU A 40 -4.58 -9.26 8.21
N LYS A 41 -3.60 -9.94 8.82
CA LYS A 41 -3.80 -10.96 9.86
C LYS A 41 -4.58 -10.45 11.06
N ARG A 42 -4.40 -9.18 11.43
CA ARG A 42 -5.16 -8.51 12.51
C ARG A 42 -6.68 -8.63 12.32
N TRP A 43 -7.15 -8.79 11.09
CA TRP A 43 -8.57 -9.01 10.75
C TRP A 43 -8.82 -10.33 10.01
N GLY A 44 -7.99 -11.35 10.26
CA GLY A 44 -8.18 -12.70 9.71
C GLY A 44 -7.60 -12.94 8.31
N GLY A 45 -6.87 -11.96 7.75
CA GLY A 45 -6.16 -12.11 6.48
C GLY A 45 -4.84 -12.86 6.60
N GLN A 46 -4.03 -12.81 5.54
CA GLN A 46 -2.78 -13.59 5.40
C GLN A 46 -1.50 -12.77 5.64
N PHE A 47 -1.57 -11.44 5.53
CA PHE A 47 -0.41 -10.55 5.56
C PHE A 47 -0.24 -9.84 6.90
N ASP A 48 0.99 -9.65 7.34
CA ASP A 48 1.37 -8.80 8.47
C ASP A 48 1.99 -7.49 7.97
N TYR A 49 2.00 -6.46 8.82
CA TYR A 49 2.85 -5.31 8.56
C TYR A 49 4.32 -5.74 8.55
N GLY A 50 5.10 -5.14 7.63
CA GLY A 50 6.49 -5.49 7.40
C GLY A 50 6.70 -6.58 6.35
N ASP A 51 5.67 -7.37 6.01
CA ASP A 51 5.75 -8.37 4.95
C ASP A 51 6.14 -7.71 3.61
N TYR A 52 7.01 -8.39 2.87
CA TYR A 52 7.23 -8.08 1.46
C TYR A 52 6.28 -8.91 0.60
N ILE A 53 5.67 -8.26 -0.39
CA ILE A 53 4.77 -8.88 -1.35
C ILE A 53 5.25 -8.60 -2.77
N LEU A 54 5.09 -9.58 -3.64
CA LEU A 54 5.17 -9.40 -5.08
C LEU A 54 3.76 -9.05 -5.59
N LEU A 55 3.64 -7.89 -6.24
CA LEU A 55 2.44 -7.46 -6.95
C LEU A 55 2.63 -7.71 -8.44
N GLU A 56 1.67 -8.40 -9.06
CA GLU A 56 1.68 -8.71 -10.50
C GLU A 56 0.35 -8.39 -11.18
N GLY A 57 0.39 -8.25 -12.49
CA GLY A 57 -0.80 -8.11 -13.33
C GLY A 57 -1.15 -6.66 -13.67
N THR A 58 -0.17 -5.76 -13.60
CA THR A 58 -0.31 -4.37 -14.03
C THR A 58 0.58 -4.07 -15.24
N PRO A 59 0.27 -3.05 -16.05
CA PRO A 59 1.12 -2.69 -17.20
C PRO A 59 2.53 -2.21 -16.81
N ASN A 60 2.71 -1.58 -15.66
CA ASN A 60 3.96 -0.90 -15.29
C ASN A 60 4.17 -0.68 -13.78
N LYS A 61 3.40 -1.35 -12.93
CA LYS A 61 3.47 -1.24 -11.46
C LYS A 61 3.78 -2.56 -10.77
N ASP A 62 4.16 -3.58 -11.54
CA ASP A 62 4.55 -4.86 -10.97
C ASP A 62 5.84 -4.74 -10.14
N GLY A 63 6.06 -5.74 -9.30
CA GLY A 63 7.28 -5.91 -8.53
C GLY A 63 7.05 -5.94 -7.02
N ILE A 64 8.14 -5.77 -6.28
CA ILE A 64 8.15 -5.98 -4.83
C ILE A 64 7.73 -4.70 -4.11
N TYR A 65 6.86 -4.86 -3.11
CA TYR A 65 6.38 -3.82 -2.22
C TYR A 65 6.41 -4.31 -0.77
N GLN A 66 6.47 -3.38 0.18
CA GLN A 66 6.35 -3.70 1.61
C GLN A 66 5.02 -3.23 2.18
N VAL A 67 4.36 -4.09 2.94
CA VAL A 67 3.11 -3.80 3.63
C VAL A 67 3.40 -2.90 4.83
N ARG A 68 2.96 -1.64 4.78
CA ARG A 68 3.20 -0.66 5.86
C ARG A 68 1.94 0.03 6.35
N ASP A 69 0.86 -0.03 5.57
CA ASP A 69 -0.32 0.78 5.83
C ASP A 69 -1.63 -0.01 5.70
N THR A 70 -2.72 0.59 6.17
CA THR A 70 -4.06 -0.03 6.16
C THR A 70 -5.09 0.93 5.58
N MET A 71 -5.89 0.42 4.65
CA MET A 71 -6.94 1.20 3.99
C MET A 71 -8.16 1.44 4.91
N ASN A 72 -9.05 2.37 4.53
CA ASN A 72 -10.36 2.56 5.18
C ASN A 72 -11.21 1.25 5.17
N PRO A 73 -12.04 0.97 6.21
CA PRO A 73 -12.75 -0.32 6.32
C PRO A 73 -13.73 -0.61 5.19
N LYS A 74 -14.17 0.42 4.44
CA LYS A 74 -15.09 0.25 3.31
C LYS A 74 -14.49 -0.53 2.14
N PHE A 75 -13.16 -0.67 2.08
CA PHE A 75 -12.47 -1.39 1.01
C PHE A 75 -12.21 -2.84 1.42
N SER A 76 -12.37 -3.77 0.47
CA SER A 76 -12.11 -5.19 0.62
C SER A 76 -11.45 -5.75 -0.63
N ASN A 77 -10.47 -6.64 -0.45
CA ASN A 77 -9.65 -7.20 -1.54
C ASN A 77 -8.97 -6.12 -2.40
N VAL A 78 -8.40 -5.09 -1.75
CA VAL A 78 -7.70 -3.98 -2.42
C VAL A 78 -6.30 -3.82 -1.85
N VAL A 79 -5.36 -3.53 -2.74
CA VAL A 79 -4.03 -3.02 -2.43
C VAL A 79 -3.92 -1.60 -2.98
N ASP A 80 -3.30 -0.72 -2.22
CA ASP A 80 -3.07 0.65 -2.61
C ASP A 80 -1.58 1.01 -2.55
N ILE A 81 -0.99 1.35 -3.70
CA ILE A 81 0.42 1.71 -3.79
C ILE A 81 0.60 3.17 -3.33
N LEU A 82 1.54 3.37 -2.40
CA LEU A 82 1.98 4.70 -2.01
C LEU A 82 2.78 5.34 -3.14
N GLU A 83 2.31 6.47 -3.64
CA GLU A 83 2.91 7.19 -4.75
C GLU A 83 3.19 8.65 -4.39
N SER A 84 4.21 9.23 -5.01
CA SER A 84 4.51 10.65 -4.95
C SER A 84 3.39 11.47 -5.60
N THR A 85 3.23 12.72 -5.15
CA THR A 85 2.17 13.63 -5.60
C THR A 85 2.23 13.98 -7.09
N THR A 86 3.37 13.77 -7.74
CA THR A 86 3.59 13.99 -9.18
C THR A 86 3.04 12.86 -10.04
N VAL A 87 2.74 11.70 -9.46
CA VAL A 87 2.22 10.54 -10.17
C VAL A 87 0.73 10.73 -10.42
N ARG A 88 0.29 10.59 -11.68
CA ARG A 88 -1.14 10.66 -12.02
C ARG A 88 -1.90 9.50 -11.35
N PRO A 89 -3.09 9.73 -10.80
CA PRO A 89 -3.91 8.66 -10.23
C PRO A 89 -4.20 7.55 -11.23
N TYR A 90 -4.22 6.32 -10.74
CA TYR A 90 -4.52 5.13 -11.53
C TYR A 90 -5.17 4.05 -10.66
N ARG A 91 -5.82 3.12 -11.36
CA ARG A 91 -6.43 1.91 -10.81
C ARG A 91 -6.25 0.78 -11.81
N TYR A 92 -5.92 -0.40 -11.30
CA TYR A 92 -5.91 -1.65 -12.05
C TYR A 92 -6.79 -2.65 -11.30
N ASP A 93 -7.49 -3.50 -12.05
CA ASP A 93 -8.29 -4.58 -11.51
C ASP A 93 -7.59 -5.93 -11.80
N ASN A 94 -7.95 -6.98 -11.05
CA ASN A 94 -7.41 -8.34 -11.19
C ASN A 94 -5.88 -8.47 -10.98
N VAL A 95 -5.29 -7.61 -10.15
CA VAL A 95 -3.89 -7.76 -9.70
C VAL A 95 -3.76 -8.95 -8.76
N LYS A 96 -2.56 -9.55 -8.72
CA LYS A 96 -2.22 -10.69 -7.86
C LYS A 96 -1.19 -10.27 -6.83
N LEU A 97 -1.34 -10.78 -5.61
CA LEU A 97 -0.40 -10.56 -4.52
C LEU A 97 0.17 -11.90 -4.05
N PHE A 98 1.49 -11.96 -3.92
CA PHE A 98 2.18 -13.13 -3.38
C PHE A 98 3.04 -12.71 -2.20
N LYS A 99 2.86 -13.37 -1.05
CA LYS A 99 3.74 -13.15 0.11
C LYS A 99 5.13 -13.72 -0.18
N LEU A 100 6.16 -12.95 0.09
CA LEU A 100 7.55 -13.38 -0.04
C LEU A 100 8.09 -13.79 1.33
N ASN A 101 8.85 -14.89 1.37
CA ASN A 101 9.62 -15.29 2.55
C ASN A 101 11.05 -14.73 2.38
N VAL A 102 11.25 -13.52 2.88
CA VAL A 102 12.55 -12.80 2.86
C VAL A 102 13.03 -12.53 4.27
#